data_AF-A0A7Y8EM51-F1
#
_entry.id   AF-A0A7Y8EM51-F1
#
_cell.length_a   1.000
_cell.length_b   1.000
_cell.length_c   1.000
_cell.angle_alpha   90.00
_cell.angle_beta   90.00
_cell.angle_gamma   90.00
#
_symmetry.space_group_name_H-M   'P 1'
#
loop_
_entity.id
_entity.type
_entity.pdbx_description
1 polymer ?
#
loop_
_entity_poly.entity_id
_entity_poly.type
_entity_poly.pdbx_seq_one_letter_code
_entity_poly.pdbx_strand_id
1 'polypeptide(L)'
;PFAETASDASLPMLGQMIRADSGRIEQFLRSQLGGVLRKEGSRWVADPRHSQGLRINPQFLAAINQLSHLADVIYTDGGMGLSFELQGKAARDIVQTTFILNGERHHYFNQKESWQRFNWPGRSDYPGASLSWTSIHTGERLFGDYQGTWGLIRLLEKARITSLDDGDSRYRMVLKAPDGLNLTWNLRTELGAGPLALLKLRNFALPPQIFLNEGAVAEPYAQNGGFE
;
A
#
# COMPACT_ATOMS: atom_id res chain seq x y z
N PRO A 1 -0.04 7.98 4.32
CA PRO A 1 0.04 7.26 3.02
C PRO A 1 -0.19 8.14 1.79
N PHE A 2 -1.12 9.11 1.82
CA PHE A 2 -1.48 9.91 0.63
C PHE A 2 -0.41 10.93 0.23
N ALA A 3 0.23 11.57 1.21
CA ALA A 3 1.31 12.55 1.01
C ALA A 3 2.51 12.22 1.92
N GLU A 4 3.70 12.70 1.55
CA GLU A 4 4.93 12.54 2.35
C GLU A 4 4.94 13.55 3.51
N THR A 5 4.11 13.28 4.53
CA THR A 5 4.01 14.12 5.73
C THR A 5 4.24 13.29 6.99
N ALA A 6 4.54 13.94 8.11
CA ALA A 6 4.68 13.27 9.41
C ALA A 6 3.35 12.74 9.96
N SER A 7 2.23 13.34 9.56
CA SER A 7 0.89 12.95 10.04
C SER A 7 0.40 11.66 9.39
N ASP A 8 -0.20 10.81 10.23
CA ASP A 8 -0.74 9.52 9.82
C ASP A 8 -2.25 9.62 9.54
N ALA A 9 -2.70 8.89 8.51
CA ALA A 9 -4.13 8.79 8.21
C ALA A 9 -4.79 7.78 9.17
N SER A 10 -6.01 8.07 9.62
CA SER A 10 -6.77 7.14 10.46
C SER A 10 -7.24 5.92 9.65
N LEU A 11 -6.78 4.72 10.02
CA LEU A 11 -7.26 3.48 9.41
C LEU A 11 -8.76 3.23 9.65
N PRO A 12 -9.32 3.46 10.86
CA PRO A 12 -10.76 3.38 11.03
C PRO A 12 -11.54 4.31 10.10
N MET A 13 -11.06 5.55 9.92
CA MET A 13 -11.70 6.53 9.02
C MET A 13 -11.61 6.08 7.55
N LEU A 14 -10.45 5.59 7.12
CA LEU A 14 -10.30 5.02 5.78
C LEU A 14 -11.31 3.87 5.56
N GLY A 15 -11.49 3.00 6.55
CA GLY A 15 -12.47 1.92 6.51
C GLY A 15 -13.92 2.42 6.40
N GLN A 16 -14.28 3.51 7.08
CA GLN A 16 -15.61 4.12 6.91
C GLN A 16 -15.87 4.60 5.47
N MET A 17 -14.82 4.94 4.72
CA MET A 17 -14.94 5.39 3.35
C MET A 17 -15.03 4.22 2.36
N ILE A 18 -14.15 3.21 2.49
CA ILE A 18 -13.87 2.25 1.41
C ILE A 18 -14.38 0.83 1.62
N ARG A 19 -14.93 0.46 2.79
CA ARG A 19 -15.43 -0.90 3.04
C ARG A 19 -16.40 -1.37 1.96
N ALA A 20 -16.24 -2.62 1.53
CA ALA A 20 -16.86 -3.18 0.34
C ALA A 20 -18.39 -3.20 0.34
N ASP A 21 -19.05 -3.16 1.51
CA ASP A 21 -20.52 -3.16 1.61
C ASP A 21 -21.10 -1.98 2.40
N SER A 22 -20.33 -1.44 3.34
CA SER A 22 -20.77 -0.40 4.27
C SER A 22 -20.02 0.93 4.13
N GLY A 23 -19.03 1.01 3.25
CA GLY A 23 -18.27 2.23 3.02
C GLY A 23 -19.12 3.33 2.39
N ARG A 24 -18.85 4.59 2.75
CA ARG A 24 -19.55 5.75 2.18
C ARG A 24 -19.44 5.81 0.65
N ILE A 25 -18.29 5.47 0.08
CA ILE A 25 -18.09 5.44 -1.37
C ILE A 25 -18.97 4.34 -1.98
N GLU A 26 -18.95 3.13 -1.43
CA GLU A 26 -19.76 2.01 -1.91
C GLU A 26 -21.27 2.35 -1.90
N GLN A 27 -21.77 2.93 -0.80
CA GLN A 27 -23.16 3.35 -0.68
C GLN A 27 -23.53 4.44 -1.69
N PHE A 28 -22.64 5.41 -1.91
CA PHE A 28 -22.82 6.44 -2.92
C PHE A 28 -22.92 5.84 -4.33
N LEU A 29 -22.00 4.93 -4.69
CA LEU A 29 -21.99 4.28 -6.00
C LEU A 29 -23.29 3.50 -6.24
N ARG A 30 -23.76 2.74 -5.24
CA ARG A 30 -25.02 1.98 -5.33
C ARG A 30 -26.25 2.87 -5.43
N SER A 31 -26.33 3.92 -4.61
CA SER A 31 -27.53 4.76 -4.51
C SER A 31 -27.64 5.80 -5.62
N GLN A 32 -26.52 6.40 -6.04
CA GLN A 32 -26.51 7.51 -6.99
C GLN A 32 -26.08 7.08 -8.39
N LEU A 33 -25.24 6.05 -8.52
CA LEU A 33 -24.69 5.61 -9.80
C LEU A 33 -25.16 4.22 -10.23
N GLY A 34 -26.09 3.58 -9.52
CA GLY A 34 -26.56 2.22 -9.83
C GLY A 34 -27.22 2.06 -11.21
N GLY A 35 -27.67 3.17 -11.82
CA GLY A 35 -28.19 3.16 -13.20
C GLY A 35 -27.11 3.17 -14.28
N VAL A 36 -25.86 3.54 -13.96
CA VAL A 36 -24.76 3.69 -14.94
C VAL A 36 -23.53 2.86 -14.58
N LEU A 37 -23.43 2.40 -13.34
CA LEU A 37 -22.41 1.50 -12.84
C LEU A 37 -23.08 0.25 -12.25
N ARG A 38 -22.44 -0.89 -12.46
CA ARG A 38 -22.81 -2.16 -11.83
C ARG A 38 -21.57 -2.79 -11.20
N LYS A 39 -21.79 -3.57 -10.14
CA LYS A 39 -20.73 -4.30 -9.46
C LYS A 39 -20.60 -5.71 -10.06
N GLU A 40 -19.39 -6.09 -10.46
CA GLU A 40 -19.01 -7.43 -10.90
C GLU A 40 -17.94 -7.98 -9.95
N GLY A 41 -18.32 -8.92 -9.08
CA GLY A 41 -17.45 -9.36 -7.99
C GLY A 41 -17.11 -8.18 -7.08
N SER A 42 -15.82 -7.85 -6.94
CA SER A 42 -15.36 -6.68 -6.18
C SER A 42 -15.10 -5.43 -7.03
N ARG A 43 -15.36 -5.48 -8.34
CA ARG A 43 -15.06 -4.37 -9.25
C ARG A 43 -16.32 -3.64 -9.69
N TRP A 44 -16.21 -2.33 -9.80
CA TRP A 44 -17.20 -1.46 -10.41
C TRP A 44 -16.92 -1.35 -11.91
N VAL A 45 -17.95 -1.58 -12.73
CA VAL A 45 -17.88 -1.48 -14.18
C VAL A 45 -19.01 -0.60 -14.70
N ALA A 46 -18.76 0.14 -15.78
CA ALA A 46 -19.80 0.90 -16.45
C ALA A 46 -20.84 -0.04 -17.08
N ASP A 47 -22.12 0.33 -16.97
CA ASP A 47 -23.21 -0.36 -17.65
C ASP A 47 -23.45 0.27 -19.03
N PRO A 48 -23.09 -0.40 -20.14
CA PRO A 48 -23.27 0.13 -21.48
C PRO A 48 -24.75 0.20 -21.90
N ARG A 49 -25.65 -0.49 -21.20
CA ARG A 49 -27.08 -0.56 -21.57
C ARG A 49 -27.87 0.70 -21.17
N HIS A 50 -27.35 1.47 -20.23
CA HIS A 50 -28.09 2.57 -19.59
C HIS A 50 -27.37 3.92 -19.64
N SER A 51 -26.20 3.99 -20.29
CA SER A 51 -25.33 5.18 -20.31
C SER A 51 -25.48 6.06 -21.55
N GLN A 52 -26.68 6.16 -22.15
CA GLN A 52 -26.89 7.02 -23.33
C GLN A 52 -26.59 8.49 -23.00
N GLY A 53 -25.49 9.01 -23.56
CA GLY A 53 -25.03 10.40 -23.41
C GLY A 53 -24.20 10.70 -22.14
N LEU A 54 -23.98 9.73 -21.25
CA LEU A 54 -23.20 9.91 -20.02
C LEU A 54 -21.95 9.05 -20.03
N ARG A 55 -20.79 9.66 -20.30
CA ARG A 55 -19.50 8.97 -20.30
C ARG A 55 -18.84 9.04 -18.93
N ILE A 56 -18.70 7.89 -18.25
CA ILE A 56 -17.96 7.80 -16.99
C ILE A 56 -16.49 8.14 -17.22
N ASN A 57 -15.93 8.95 -16.32
CA ASN A 57 -14.51 9.24 -16.29
C ASN A 57 -13.72 7.96 -15.96
N PRO A 58 -12.87 7.45 -16.88
CA PRO A 58 -12.10 6.23 -16.64
C PRO A 58 -11.13 6.36 -15.47
N GLN A 59 -10.63 7.57 -15.18
CA GLN A 59 -9.77 7.82 -14.01
C GLN A 59 -10.55 7.65 -12.70
N PHE A 60 -11.79 8.14 -12.65
CA PHE A 60 -12.67 7.94 -11.49
C PHE A 60 -12.94 6.44 -11.29
N LEU A 61 -13.31 5.73 -12.36
CA LEU A 61 -13.58 4.30 -12.32
C LEU A 61 -12.33 3.48 -11.89
N ALA A 62 -11.14 3.86 -12.35
CA ALA A 62 -9.89 3.24 -11.91
C ALA A 62 -9.61 3.52 -10.43
N ALA A 63 -9.81 4.75 -9.97
CA ALA A 63 -9.59 5.14 -8.58
C ALA A 63 -10.52 4.40 -7.61
N ILE A 64 -11.82 4.28 -7.92
CA ILE A 64 -12.75 3.53 -7.05
C ILE A 64 -12.40 2.05 -7.02
N ASN A 65 -12.02 1.45 -8.16
CA ASN A 65 -11.62 0.04 -8.20
C ASN A 65 -10.33 -0.22 -7.44
N GLN A 66 -9.39 0.74 -7.43
CA GLN A 66 -8.19 0.66 -6.60
C GLN A 66 -8.55 0.66 -5.11
N LEU A 67 -9.48 1.52 -4.69
CA LEU A 67 -9.96 1.56 -3.31
C LEU A 67 -10.73 0.29 -2.93
N SER A 68 -11.57 -0.25 -3.82
CA SER A 68 -12.26 -1.54 -3.59
C SER A 68 -11.28 -2.68 -3.41
N HIS A 69 -10.27 -2.80 -4.29
CA HIS A 69 -9.22 -3.82 -4.15
C HIS A 69 -8.44 -3.64 -2.84
N LEU A 70 -8.14 -2.41 -2.43
CA LEU A 70 -7.49 -2.17 -1.15
C LEU A 70 -8.37 -2.59 0.03
N ALA A 71 -9.68 -2.34 -0.06
CA ALA A 71 -10.63 -2.71 0.97
C ALA A 71 -10.68 -4.23 1.16
N ASP A 72 -10.69 -5.00 0.07
CA ASP A 72 -10.66 -6.46 0.09
C ASP A 72 -9.40 -7.01 0.80
N VAL A 73 -8.28 -6.29 0.73
CA VAL A 73 -7.00 -6.72 1.35
C VAL A 73 -6.95 -6.42 2.86
N ILE A 74 -7.55 -5.31 3.31
CA ILE A 74 -7.34 -4.77 4.68
C ILE A 74 -8.57 -4.85 5.56
N TYR A 75 -9.77 -4.80 4.98
CA TYR A 75 -11.04 -4.79 5.70
C TYR A 75 -11.86 -6.02 5.32
N THR A 76 -11.35 -7.19 5.72
CA THR A 76 -12.02 -8.49 5.51
C THR A 76 -13.09 -8.73 6.57
N ASP A 77 -13.89 -9.79 6.42
CA ASP A 77 -14.92 -10.19 7.39
C ASP A 77 -14.36 -10.46 8.79
N GLY A 78 -13.06 -10.78 8.89
CA GLY A 78 -12.33 -10.98 10.15
C GLY A 78 -11.90 -9.69 10.87
N GLY A 79 -12.14 -8.51 10.28
CA GLY A 79 -11.84 -7.21 10.87
C GLY A 79 -10.89 -6.35 10.05
N MET A 80 -10.14 -5.48 10.73
CA MET A 80 -9.17 -4.57 10.10
C MET A 80 -7.75 -5.07 10.34
N GLY A 81 -7.01 -5.25 9.25
CA GLY A 81 -5.60 -5.61 9.27
C GLY A 81 -5.29 -6.75 8.32
N LEU A 82 -4.02 -7.13 8.27
CA LEU A 82 -3.50 -8.20 7.45
C LEU A 82 -2.33 -8.89 8.15
N SER A 83 -2.00 -10.08 7.67
CA SER A 83 -0.77 -10.78 8.02
C SER A 83 0.11 -10.98 6.78
N PHE A 84 1.40 -11.06 7.03
CA PHE A 84 2.42 -11.41 6.04
C PHE A 84 3.59 -12.08 6.75
N GLU A 85 4.49 -12.68 5.98
CA GLU A 85 5.67 -13.33 6.52
C GLU A 85 6.94 -12.77 5.89
N LEU A 86 7.99 -12.63 6.70
CA LEU A 86 9.33 -12.29 6.24
C LEU A 86 10.28 -13.45 6.48
N GLN A 87 11.21 -13.63 5.55
CA GLN A 87 12.34 -14.53 5.69
C GLN A 87 13.60 -13.74 5.38
N GLY A 88 14.46 -13.54 6.39
CA GLY A 88 15.78 -12.92 6.21
C GLY A 88 16.63 -13.71 5.22
N LYS A 89 17.37 -13.00 4.37
CA LYS A 89 18.26 -13.60 3.37
C LYS A 89 19.69 -13.12 3.60
N ALA A 90 20.61 -14.07 3.57
CA ALA A 90 22.04 -13.76 3.61
C ALA A 90 22.41 -12.84 2.44
N ALA A 91 23.21 -11.84 2.75
CA ALA A 91 23.77 -10.90 1.78
C ALA A 91 25.27 -10.76 2.06
N ARG A 92 26.04 -10.54 1.00
CA ARG A 92 27.49 -10.36 1.10
C ARG A 92 27.80 -9.21 2.07
N ASP A 93 28.82 -9.41 2.90
CA ASP A 93 29.37 -8.41 3.84
C ASP A 93 28.40 -7.95 4.95
N ILE A 94 27.19 -8.53 5.04
CA ILE A 94 26.22 -8.31 6.13
C ILE A 94 26.39 -9.39 7.20
N VAL A 95 26.64 -8.96 8.43
CA VAL A 95 26.75 -9.85 9.60
C VAL A 95 25.36 -10.17 10.14
N GLN A 96 24.51 -9.14 10.29
CA GLN A 96 23.15 -9.31 10.81
C GLN A 96 22.24 -8.15 10.40
N THR A 97 20.94 -8.40 10.43
CA THR A 97 19.87 -7.43 10.29
C THR A 97 18.86 -7.63 11.43
N THR A 98 18.41 -6.54 12.03
CA THR A 98 17.30 -6.56 12.98
C THR A 98 16.17 -5.71 12.42
N PHE A 99 15.07 -6.36 12.04
CA PHE A 99 13.80 -5.72 11.70
C PHE A 99 12.88 -5.78 12.91
N ILE A 100 12.23 -4.67 13.25
CA ILE A 100 11.22 -4.61 14.31
C ILE A 100 9.95 -4.01 13.72
N LEU A 101 8.82 -4.65 13.93
CA LEU A 101 7.50 -4.15 13.58
C LEU A 101 6.59 -4.25 14.79
N ASN A 102 6.06 -3.12 15.25
CA ASN A 102 5.15 -3.08 16.39
C ASN A 102 5.72 -3.80 17.64
N GLY A 103 7.03 -3.72 17.85
CA GLY A 103 7.74 -4.41 18.93
C GLY A 103 8.09 -5.89 18.65
N GLU A 104 7.53 -6.52 17.62
CA GLU A 104 7.93 -7.86 17.19
C GLU A 104 9.26 -7.81 16.44
N ARG A 105 10.26 -8.54 16.94
CA ARG A 105 11.62 -8.56 16.38
C ARG A 105 11.82 -9.75 15.44
N HIS A 106 12.35 -9.49 14.25
CA HIS A 106 12.96 -10.48 13.36
C HIS A 106 14.45 -10.19 13.23
N HIS A 107 15.24 -11.01 13.91
CA HIS A 107 16.70 -10.93 13.94
C HIS A 107 17.31 -12.04 13.09
N TYR A 108 18.10 -11.66 12.10
CA TYR A 108 18.76 -12.59 11.18
C TYR A 108 20.25 -12.29 11.14
N PHE A 109 21.07 -13.29 11.39
CA PHE A 109 22.53 -13.24 11.51
C PHE A 109 23.19 -14.37 10.67
N ASN A 110 22.62 -14.65 9.50
CA ASN A 110 23.05 -15.71 8.57
C ASN A 110 22.89 -17.14 9.10
N GLN A 111 22.01 -17.35 10.08
CA GLN A 111 21.59 -18.69 10.49
C GLN A 111 20.64 -19.32 9.45
N LYS A 112 20.19 -20.56 9.73
CA LYS A 112 19.17 -21.24 8.91
C LYS A 112 17.94 -20.35 8.77
N GLU A 113 17.52 -20.14 7.52
CA GLU A 113 16.41 -19.26 7.18
C GLU A 113 15.07 -19.83 7.64
N SER A 114 14.22 -18.98 8.20
CA SER A 114 12.88 -19.30 8.66
C SER A 114 11.91 -18.18 8.28
N TRP A 115 10.67 -18.55 7.99
CA TRP A 115 9.58 -17.57 7.85
C TRP A 115 9.11 -17.15 9.23
N GLN A 116 8.96 -15.85 9.44
CA GLN A 116 8.32 -15.27 10.62
C GLN A 116 7.10 -14.48 10.19
N ARG A 117 5.96 -14.79 10.82
CA ARG A 117 4.70 -14.09 10.60
C ARG A 117 4.66 -12.78 11.37
N PHE A 118 4.07 -11.78 10.73
CA PHE A 118 3.85 -10.43 11.24
C PHE A 118 2.39 -10.02 11.02
N ASN A 119 1.90 -9.12 11.88
CA ASN A 119 0.57 -8.56 11.79
C ASN A 119 0.63 -7.03 11.70
N TRP A 120 -0.18 -6.44 10.82
CA TRP A 120 -0.30 -5.00 10.67
C TRP A 120 -1.79 -4.60 10.63
N PRO A 121 -2.23 -3.56 11.36
CA PRO A 121 -1.44 -2.56 12.10
C PRO A 121 -0.88 -3.02 13.46
N GLY A 122 -1.07 -4.29 13.86
CA GLY A 122 -0.60 -4.84 15.13
C GLY A 122 -1.45 -4.38 16.33
N ARG A 123 -1.16 -4.92 17.53
CA ARG A 123 -1.84 -4.58 18.80
C ARG A 123 -0.89 -3.98 19.84
N SER A 124 0.25 -3.43 19.39
CA SER A 124 1.33 -2.98 20.26
C SER A 124 1.15 -1.55 20.73
N ASP A 125 1.65 -1.26 21.94
CA ASP A 125 1.75 0.10 22.48
C ASP A 125 2.83 0.95 21.76
N TYR A 126 3.70 0.30 20.98
CA TYR A 126 4.77 0.94 20.21
C TYR A 126 4.58 0.66 18.71
N PRO A 127 3.58 1.29 18.05
CA PRO A 127 3.35 1.11 16.63
C PRO A 127 4.49 1.74 15.82
N GLY A 128 4.98 1.02 14.82
CA GLY A 128 6.08 1.50 13.99
C GLY A 128 6.90 0.38 13.39
N ALA A 129 7.83 0.75 12.51
CA ALA A 129 8.80 -0.17 11.95
C ALA A 129 10.20 0.43 12.00
N SER A 130 11.18 -0.36 12.45
CA SER A 130 12.58 0.01 12.42
C SER A 130 13.44 -1.10 11.82
N LEU A 131 14.56 -0.69 11.24
CA LEU A 131 15.52 -1.59 10.63
C LEU A 131 16.94 -1.15 11.00
N SER A 132 17.73 -2.06 11.56
CA SER A 132 19.17 -1.90 11.75
C SER A 132 19.95 -3.04 11.08
N TRP A 133 21.22 -2.78 10.79
CA TRP A 133 22.15 -3.78 10.28
C TRP A 133 23.54 -3.64 10.89
N THR A 134 24.31 -4.72 10.86
CA THR A 134 25.74 -4.73 11.14
C THR A 134 26.44 -5.35 9.95
N SER A 135 27.56 -4.75 9.53
CA SER A 135 28.39 -5.27 8.43
C SER A 135 29.73 -5.76 8.95
N ILE A 136 30.54 -6.38 8.09
CA ILE A 136 31.92 -6.73 8.44
C ILE A 136 32.83 -5.49 8.59
N HIS A 137 32.39 -4.33 8.11
CA HIS A 137 33.15 -3.08 8.12
C HIS A 137 32.68 -2.09 9.18
N THR A 138 31.50 -2.29 9.77
CA THR A 138 30.86 -1.33 10.67
C THR A 138 30.12 -2.03 11.79
N GLY A 139 30.07 -1.40 12.97
CA GLY A 139 29.14 -1.78 14.04
C GLY A 139 27.67 -1.62 13.62
N GLU A 140 26.76 -1.79 14.58
CA GLU A 140 25.33 -1.62 14.32
C GLU A 140 25.01 -0.20 13.83
N ARG A 141 24.24 -0.12 12.74
CA ARG A 141 23.76 1.12 12.15
C ARG A 141 22.25 1.03 11.94
N LEU A 142 21.58 2.17 12.16
CA LEU A 142 20.15 2.31 11.92
C LEU A 142 19.93 2.67 10.44
N PHE A 143 19.11 1.88 9.74
CA PHE A 143 18.65 2.19 8.38
C PHE A 143 17.55 3.24 8.43
N GLY A 144 16.58 3.01 9.31
CA GLY A 144 15.47 3.93 9.54
C GLY A 144 14.61 3.47 10.70
N ASP A 145 13.99 4.43 11.37
CA ASP A 145 13.01 4.23 12.42
C ASP A 145 11.76 5.06 12.09
N TYR A 146 10.67 4.38 11.78
CA TYR A 146 9.42 4.97 11.31
C TYR A 146 8.33 4.69 12.34
N GLN A 147 8.05 5.69 13.16
CA GLN A 147 7.04 5.61 14.21
C GLN A 147 5.62 5.68 13.63
N GLY A 148 4.65 5.15 14.39
CA GLY A 148 3.24 5.19 14.08
C GLY A 148 2.75 4.02 13.22
N THR A 149 1.44 3.92 13.09
CA THR A 149 0.77 2.80 12.39
C THR A 149 1.25 2.66 10.95
N TRP A 150 1.59 3.77 10.28
CA TRP A 150 2.07 3.74 8.89
C TRP A 150 3.58 3.52 8.75
N GLY A 151 4.30 3.29 9.86
CA GLY A 151 5.75 3.08 9.89
C GLY A 151 6.22 1.97 8.94
N LEU A 152 5.52 0.83 8.93
CA LEU A 152 5.78 -0.26 7.99
C LEU A 152 5.73 0.22 6.53
N ILE A 153 4.69 0.97 6.18
CA ILE A 153 4.48 1.42 4.79
C ILE A 153 5.57 2.42 4.38
N ARG A 154 5.98 3.31 5.30
CA ARG A 154 7.11 4.24 5.08
C ARG A 154 8.43 3.50 4.87
N LEU A 155 8.67 2.41 5.59
CA LEU A 155 9.85 1.55 5.37
C LEU A 155 9.77 0.83 4.01
N LEU A 156 8.61 0.24 3.68
CA LEU A 156 8.39 -0.47 2.41
C LEU A 156 8.55 0.45 1.20
N GLU A 157 8.24 1.74 1.31
CA GLU A 157 8.49 2.74 0.26
C GLU A 157 9.97 2.93 -0.07
N LYS A 158 10.88 2.61 0.84
CA LYS A 158 12.33 2.66 0.61
C LYS A 158 12.86 1.36 -0.01
N ALA A 159 12.02 0.33 -0.14
CA ALA A 159 12.43 -0.96 -0.65
C ALA A 159 12.21 -1.08 -2.16
N ARG A 160 13.14 -1.73 -2.84
CA ARG A 160 12.92 -2.27 -4.17
C ARG A 160 12.24 -3.62 -4.04
N ILE A 161 11.05 -3.73 -4.61
CA ILE A 161 10.23 -4.95 -4.61
C ILE A 161 10.28 -5.59 -6.00
N THR A 162 10.52 -6.90 -6.04
CA THR A 162 10.47 -7.71 -7.27
C THR A 162 9.66 -8.97 -7.01
N SER A 163 8.75 -9.33 -7.91
CA SER A 163 7.99 -10.58 -7.76
C SER A 163 8.90 -11.80 -7.88
N LEU A 164 8.63 -12.82 -7.08
CA LEU A 164 9.30 -14.13 -7.11
C LEU A 164 8.42 -15.22 -7.72
N ASP A 165 7.14 -14.94 -7.94
CA ASP A 165 6.20 -15.83 -8.61
C ASP A 165 5.18 -15.08 -9.47
N ASP A 166 4.50 -15.83 -10.33
CA ASP A 166 3.42 -15.29 -11.17
C ASP A 166 2.12 -15.07 -10.38
N GLY A 167 2.07 -15.54 -9.13
CA GLY A 167 0.89 -15.48 -8.26
C GLY A 167 0.78 -14.21 -7.42
N ASP A 168 1.72 -13.25 -7.56
CA ASP A 168 1.76 -12.00 -6.77
C ASP A 168 1.62 -12.25 -5.25
N SER A 169 2.23 -13.33 -4.77
CA SER A 169 2.16 -13.74 -3.36
C SER A 169 3.52 -13.81 -2.68
N ARG A 170 4.60 -13.88 -3.48
CA ARG A 170 5.97 -13.89 -2.99
C ARG A 170 6.78 -12.81 -3.68
N TYR A 171 7.49 -12.04 -2.87
CA TYR A 171 8.29 -10.92 -3.33
C TYR A 171 9.68 -10.99 -2.72
N ARG A 172 10.67 -10.50 -3.47
CA ARG A 172 11.98 -10.15 -2.93
C ARG A 172 11.96 -8.66 -2.60
N MET A 173 12.30 -8.36 -1.35
CA MET A 173 12.40 -7.00 -0.80
C MET A 173 13.88 -6.67 -0.58
N VAL A 174 14.36 -5.60 -1.21
CA VAL A 174 15.74 -5.12 -1.04
C VAL A 174 15.73 -3.67 -0.59
N LEU A 175 16.35 -3.39 0.56
CA LEU A 175 16.64 -2.04 1.02
C LEU A 175 18.13 -1.76 0.86
N LYS A 176 18.49 -0.72 0.11
CA LYS A 176 19.89 -0.33 -0.11
C LYS A 176 20.36 0.55 1.04
N ALA A 177 21.24 0.01 1.89
CA ALA A 177 21.80 0.73 3.03
C ALA A 177 22.72 1.88 2.58
N PRO A 178 22.93 2.90 3.43
CA PRO A 178 23.83 4.03 3.16
C PRO A 178 25.28 3.67 2.78
N ASP A 179 25.77 2.51 3.23
CA ASP A 179 27.10 1.98 2.88
C ASP A 179 27.11 1.22 1.53
N GLY A 180 25.97 1.18 0.83
CA GLY A 180 25.80 0.55 -0.48
C GLY A 180 25.42 -0.93 -0.41
N LEU A 181 25.35 -1.54 0.78
CA LEU A 181 24.98 -2.94 0.96
C LEU A 181 23.47 -3.14 0.78
N ASN A 182 23.08 -4.34 0.36
CA ASN A 182 21.68 -4.69 0.11
C ASN A 182 21.13 -5.54 1.26
N LEU A 183 20.24 -4.96 2.06
CA LEU A 183 19.51 -5.66 3.11
C LEU A 183 18.32 -6.39 2.45
N THR A 184 18.29 -7.72 2.54
CA THR A 184 17.41 -8.55 1.70
C THR A 184 16.50 -9.46 2.51
N TRP A 185 15.22 -9.49 2.13
CA TRP A 185 14.23 -10.45 2.63
C TRP A 185 13.44 -11.04 1.46
N ASN A 186 12.93 -12.25 1.66
CA ASN A 186 11.73 -12.68 0.96
C ASN A 186 10.50 -12.29 1.80
N LEU A 187 9.49 -11.76 1.13
CA LEU A 187 8.18 -11.41 1.68
C LEU A 187 7.13 -12.35 1.09
N ARG A 188 6.28 -12.91 1.93
CA ARG A 188 5.11 -13.71 1.52
C ARG A 188 3.84 -13.08 2.07
N THR A 189 2.81 -12.98 1.24
CA THR A 189 1.52 -12.37 1.60
C THR A 189 0.43 -13.43 1.65
N GLU A 190 -0.56 -13.25 2.54
CA GLU A 190 -1.71 -14.17 2.63
C GLU A 190 -2.81 -13.81 1.62
N LEU A 191 -2.98 -12.52 1.33
CA LEU A 191 -4.03 -12.03 0.45
C LEU A 191 -3.52 -10.88 -0.43
N GLY A 192 -3.64 -11.06 -1.75
CA GLY A 192 -3.13 -10.13 -2.75
C GLY A 192 -1.67 -9.71 -2.48
N ALA A 193 -1.35 -8.46 -2.76
CA ALA A 193 -0.03 -7.89 -2.48
C ALA A 193 0.20 -7.58 -0.98
N GLY A 194 -0.71 -7.97 -0.08
CA GLY A 194 -0.61 -7.74 1.36
C GLY A 194 -0.28 -6.28 1.72
N PRO A 195 0.73 -6.01 2.58
CA PRO A 195 1.08 -4.64 2.95
C PRO A 195 1.57 -3.79 1.77
N LEU A 196 2.03 -4.39 0.67
CA LEU A 196 2.45 -3.65 -0.53
C LEU A 196 1.27 -2.99 -1.27
N ALA A 197 0.04 -3.50 -1.09
CA ALA A 197 -1.14 -2.89 -1.68
C ALA A 197 -1.33 -1.44 -1.21
N LEU A 198 -0.89 -1.12 0.01
CA LEU A 198 -0.98 0.22 0.61
C LEU A 198 -0.05 1.22 -0.07
N LEU A 199 1.02 0.78 -0.74
CA LEU A 199 1.91 1.66 -1.48
C LEU A 199 1.19 2.37 -2.63
N LYS A 200 0.11 1.77 -3.16
CA LYS A 200 -0.72 2.38 -4.20
C LYS A 200 -1.49 3.61 -3.71
N LEU A 201 -1.61 3.81 -2.39
CA LEU A 201 -2.20 5.04 -1.84
C LEU A 201 -1.26 6.25 -1.93
N ARG A 202 0.03 6.04 -2.23
CA ARG A 202 0.98 7.15 -2.36
C ARG A 202 0.56 8.05 -3.51
N ASN A 203 0.36 9.34 -3.21
CA ASN A 203 -0.13 10.35 -4.13
C ASN A 203 -1.51 10.04 -4.74
N PHE A 204 -2.28 9.14 -4.11
CA PHE A 204 -3.64 8.86 -4.53
C PHE A 204 -4.52 10.07 -4.28
N ALA A 205 -5.24 10.48 -5.32
CA ALA A 205 -6.30 11.48 -5.26
C ALA A 205 -7.55 10.90 -5.94
N LEU A 206 -8.71 11.06 -5.29
CA LEU A 206 -9.97 10.69 -5.90
C LEU A 206 -10.34 11.76 -6.95
N PRO A 207 -10.54 11.40 -8.22
CA PRO A 207 -10.91 12.38 -9.24
C PRO A 207 -12.21 13.09 -8.89
N PRO A 208 -12.28 14.42 -9.02
CA PRO A 208 -13.48 15.19 -8.64
C PRO A 208 -14.62 15.02 -9.66
N GLN A 209 -14.31 14.61 -10.89
CA GLN A 209 -15.27 14.45 -11.98
C GLN A 209 -15.63 12.97 -12.18
N ILE A 210 -16.92 12.65 -12.01
CA ILE A 210 -17.47 11.30 -12.23
C ILE A 210 -17.79 11.08 -13.72
N PHE A 211 -18.32 12.10 -14.39
CA PHE A 211 -18.70 12.08 -15.79
C PHE A 211 -17.82 13.04 -16.59
N LEU A 212 -17.54 12.70 -17.84
CA LEU A 212 -16.90 13.57 -18.82
C LEU A 212 -17.98 14.33 -19.59
N ASN A 213 -17.84 15.65 -19.72
CA ASN A 213 -18.72 16.43 -20.57
C ASN A 213 -18.38 16.15 -22.04
N GLU A 214 -19.37 15.75 -22.86
CA GLU A 214 -19.21 15.72 -24.32
C GLU A 214 -19.09 17.17 -24.81
N GLY A 215 -17.86 17.66 -24.95
CA GLY A 215 -17.57 19.02 -25.42
C GLY A 215 -16.39 19.72 -24.74
N ALA A 216 -15.83 19.18 -23.66
CA ALA A 216 -14.58 19.72 -23.12
C ALA A 216 -13.40 19.23 -23.97
N VAL A 217 -12.99 20.06 -24.93
CA VAL A 217 -11.63 20.01 -25.46
C VAL A 217 -10.70 20.02 -24.25
N ALA A 218 -9.76 19.08 -24.18
CA ALA A 218 -8.76 19.08 -23.12
C ALA A 218 -8.01 20.41 -23.18
N GLU A 219 -8.38 21.37 -22.33
CA GLU A 219 -7.59 22.56 -22.14
C GLU A 219 -6.27 22.13 -21.49
N PRO A 220 -5.11 22.34 -22.14
CA PRO A 220 -3.85 22.22 -21.44
C PRO A 220 -3.85 23.26 -20.33
N TYR A 221 -3.73 22.80 -19.09
CA TYR A 221 -3.51 23.63 -17.92
C TYR A 221 -2.55 24.78 -18.28
N ALA A 222 -3.04 26.01 -18.12
CA ALA A 222 -2.30 27.23 -18.42
C ALA A 222 -0.90 27.15 -17.80
N GLN A 223 0.13 27.30 -18.64
CA GLN A 223 1.47 27.60 -18.17
C GLN A 223 1.41 28.90 -17.37
N ASN A 224 1.97 28.86 -16.16
CA ASN A 224 2.20 30.02 -15.31
C ASN A 224 2.83 31.16 -16.12
N GLY A 225 2.02 32.17 -16.46
CA GLY A 225 2.52 33.49 -16.81
C GLY A 225 2.95 34.18 -15.51
N GLY A 226 4.25 34.27 -15.29
CA GLY A 226 4.82 35.17 -14.31
C GLY A 226 4.47 36.62 -14.68
N PHE A 227 4.11 37.41 -13.67
CA PHE A 227 4.09 38.86 -13.75
C PHE A 227 5.11 39.40 -12.74
N GLU A 228 5.90 40.34 -13.27
CA GLU A 228 6.89 41.27 -12.68
C GLU A 228 7.14 41.27 -11.16
#